data_AF-A0A945H1G0-F1
#
_entry.id   AF-A0A945H1G0-F1
#
_cell.length_a   1.000
_cell.length_b   1.000
_cell.length_c   1.000
_cell.angle_alpha   90.00
_cell.angle_beta   90.00
_cell.angle_gamma   90.00
#
_symmetry.space_group_name_H-M   'P 1'
#
loop_
_entity.id
_entity.type
_entity.pdbx_description
1 polymer ?
#
loop_
_entity_poly.entity_id
_entity_poly.type
_entity_poly.pdbx_seq_one_letter_code
_entity_poly.pdbx_strand_id
1 'polypeptide(L)'
;MEKTNYEVKNLEKVILISLLTFFIFLTRGTHLLTAISLPDATFVLMFAGGMFLKDYKWLCYFLFISFGIDFFSPPTELGNTYLFNLGYIGLFISYFMSWFLGRGLNPLSIFSLKRFLWLGSIFIISSYLISTITFYYFSGWEIQGGATNFLAKYYQEFFIVNVAYLAILFVSIKFFQVLLKRKNVHGYE
;
A
#
# COMPACT_ATOMS: atom_id res chain seq x y z
N MET A 1 21.54 -23.13 18.03
CA MET A 1 20.22 -23.20 17.36
C MET A 1 19.42 -21.89 17.46
N GLU A 2 19.59 -21.06 18.49
CA GLU A 2 18.84 -19.80 18.63
C GLU A 2 19.35 -18.66 17.73
N LYS A 3 20.69 -18.50 17.58
CA LYS A 3 21.30 -17.49 16.67
C LYS A 3 20.91 -17.66 15.20
N THR A 4 20.88 -18.90 14.71
CA THR A 4 20.53 -19.22 13.31
C THR A 4 19.08 -18.86 12.99
N ASN A 5 18.14 -19.08 13.92
CA ASN A 5 16.74 -18.68 13.73
C ASN A 5 16.55 -17.16 13.77
N TYR A 6 17.37 -16.44 14.55
CA TYR A 6 17.35 -14.98 14.60
C TYR A 6 17.84 -14.35 13.28
N GLU A 7 18.92 -14.88 12.70
CA GLU A 7 19.47 -14.41 11.43
C GLU A 7 18.52 -14.61 10.26
N VAL A 8 17.88 -15.79 10.15
CA VAL A 8 16.90 -16.09 9.09
C VAL A 8 15.69 -15.14 9.17
N LYS A 9 15.16 -14.90 10.37
CA LYS A 9 14.03 -13.99 10.58
C LYS A 9 14.36 -12.54 10.19
N ASN A 10 15.61 -12.11 10.39
CA ASN A 10 16.05 -10.79 9.97
C ASN A 10 16.21 -10.70 8.45
N LEU A 11 16.73 -11.74 7.80
CA LEU A 11 16.86 -11.79 6.35
C LEU A 11 15.50 -11.74 5.64
N GLU A 12 14.52 -12.53 6.09
CA GLU A 12 13.15 -12.49 5.55
C GLU A 12 12.53 -11.09 5.66
N LYS A 13 12.76 -10.43 6.79
CA LYS A 13 12.29 -9.06 7.02
C LYS A 13 12.96 -8.06 6.08
N VAL A 14 14.28 -8.17 5.89
CA VAL A 14 15.02 -7.32 4.95
C VAL A 14 14.50 -7.52 3.53
N ILE A 15 14.35 -8.77 3.08
CA ILE A 15 13.81 -9.09 1.76
C ILE A 15 12.41 -8.47 1.57
N LEU A 16 11.55 -8.60 2.57
CA LEU A 16 10.20 -8.02 2.53
C LEU A 16 10.24 -6.49 2.43
N ILE A 17 11.07 -5.82 3.22
CA ILE A 17 11.22 -4.36 3.17
C ILE A 17 11.77 -3.92 1.80
N SER A 18 12.78 -4.62 1.28
CA SER A 18 13.34 -4.36 -0.04
C SER A 18 12.31 -4.56 -1.14
N LEU A 19 11.49 -5.61 -1.07
CA LEU A 19 10.45 -5.90 -2.05
C LEU A 19 9.33 -4.85 -2.03
N LEU A 20 8.86 -4.46 -0.83
CA LEU A 20 7.89 -3.37 -0.69
C LEU A 20 8.44 -2.04 -1.21
N THR A 21 9.69 -1.71 -0.87
CA THR A 21 10.37 -0.50 -1.35
C THR A 21 10.46 -0.51 -2.88
N PHE A 22 10.90 -1.62 -3.47
CA PHE A 22 11.00 -1.79 -4.92
C PHE A 22 9.65 -1.53 -5.62
N PHE A 23 8.55 -2.10 -5.12
CA PHE A 23 7.25 -1.89 -5.73
C PHE A 23 6.71 -0.46 -5.54
N ILE A 24 7.02 0.22 -4.45
CA ILE A 24 6.70 1.65 -4.30
C ILE A 24 7.43 2.46 -5.38
N PHE A 25 8.74 2.26 -5.56
CA PHE A 25 9.48 2.95 -6.62
C PHE A 25 8.96 2.59 -8.02
N LEU A 26 8.65 1.32 -8.27
CA LEU A 26 8.18 0.85 -9.57
C LEU A 26 6.82 1.43 -9.98
N THR A 27 5.90 1.65 -9.02
CA THR A 27 4.52 2.05 -9.31
C THR A 27 4.27 3.54 -9.08
N ARG A 28 4.94 4.14 -8.09
CA ARG A 28 4.82 5.58 -7.78
C ARG A 28 5.86 6.42 -8.52
N GLY A 29 7.06 5.88 -8.72
CA GLY A 29 8.16 6.53 -9.44
C GLY A 29 8.09 6.34 -10.97
N THR A 30 6.92 6.01 -11.53
CA THR A 30 6.76 5.72 -12.97
C THR A 30 7.20 6.87 -13.87
N HIS A 31 7.08 8.11 -13.39
CA HIS A 31 7.60 9.32 -14.05
C HIS A 31 9.15 9.37 -14.13
N LEU A 32 9.87 8.61 -13.30
CA LEU A 32 11.35 8.54 -13.26
C LEU A 32 11.93 7.34 -14.02
N LEU A 33 11.17 6.25 -14.15
CA LEU A 33 11.77 4.92 -14.36
C LEU A 33 11.35 4.19 -15.65
N THR A 34 10.18 4.45 -16.27
CA THR A 34 9.67 3.54 -17.34
C THR A 34 8.82 4.19 -18.43
N ALA A 35 8.85 3.59 -19.64
CA ALA A 35 7.93 3.91 -20.76
C ALA A 35 6.52 3.31 -20.58
N ILE A 36 6.32 2.46 -19.57
CA ILE A 36 5.05 1.86 -19.17
C ILE A 36 4.77 2.31 -17.74
N SER A 37 3.72 3.11 -17.54
CA SER A 37 3.31 3.60 -16.22
C SER A 37 2.36 2.60 -15.56
N LEU A 38 2.86 1.81 -14.61
CA LEU A 38 2.01 1.01 -13.74
C LEU A 38 1.22 1.93 -12.79
N PRO A 39 -0.06 1.63 -12.47
CA PRO A 39 -0.80 2.38 -11.48
C PRO A 39 -0.16 2.30 -10.09
N ASP A 40 -0.29 3.36 -9.29
CA ASP A 40 0.28 3.42 -7.95
C ASP A 40 -0.30 2.35 -7.01
N ALA A 41 0.56 1.50 -6.46
CA ALA A 41 0.19 0.44 -5.53
C ALA A 41 0.39 0.81 -4.05
N THR A 42 0.84 2.03 -3.73
CA THR A 42 1.31 2.43 -2.39
C THR A 42 0.29 2.11 -1.28
N PHE A 43 -1.00 2.34 -1.51
CA PHE A 43 -2.05 1.99 -0.52
C PHE A 43 -2.06 0.51 -0.14
N VAL A 44 -2.04 -0.38 -1.13
CA VAL A 44 -2.02 -1.83 -0.90
C VAL A 44 -0.69 -2.28 -0.30
N LEU A 45 0.43 -1.64 -0.68
CA LEU A 45 1.75 -1.92 -0.11
C LEU A 45 1.84 -1.50 1.36
N MET A 46 1.22 -0.38 1.77
CA MET A 46 1.10 0.02 3.18
C MET A 46 0.23 -0.96 3.96
N PHE A 47 -0.87 -1.41 3.37
CA PHE A 47 -1.72 -2.45 3.96
C PHE A 47 -0.97 -3.78 4.15
N ALA A 48 -0.21 -4.22 3.14
CA ALA A 48 0.66 -5.39 3.22
C ALA A 48 1.76 -5.22 4.27
N GLY A 49 2.42 -4.06 4.30
CA GLY A 49 3.41 -3.72 5.32
C GLY A 49 2.85 -3.80 6.74
N GLY A 50 1.64 -3.28 6.96
CA GLY A 50 0.92 -3.41 8.23
C GLY A 50 0.68 -4.87 8.62
N MET A 51 0.29 -5.71 7.67
CA MET A 51 0.05 -7.14 7.90
C MET A 51 1.31 -7.93 8.28
N PHE A 52 2.43 -7.69 7.57
CA PHE A 52 3.65 -8.49 7.73
C PHE A 52 4.65 -7.90 8.73
N LEU A 53 4.90 -6.59 8.70
CA LEU A 53 5.93 -5.94 9.51
C LEU A 53 5.39 -5.47 10.86
N LYS A 54 4.13 -5.06 10.92
CA LYS A 54 3.36 -4.62 12.11
C LYS A 54 3.91 -3.44 12.91
N ASP A 55 5.13 -3.00 12.66
CA ASP A 55 5.87 -2.03 13.47
C ASP A 55 5.88 -0.65 12.76
N TYR A 56 5.46 0.41 13.47
CA TYR A 56 5.23 1.74 12.86
C TYR A 56 6.49 2.41 12.34
N LYS A 57 7.68 2.01 12.80
CA LYS A 57 8.94 2.52 12.23
C LYS A 57 9.05 2.28 10.72
N TRP A 58 8.50 1.15 10.23
CA TRP A 58 8.50 0.83 8.81
C TRP A 58 7.44 1.60 8.04
N LEU A 59 6.30 1.91 8.68
CA LEU A 59 5.34 2.86 8.12
C LEU A 59 6.04 4.20 7.90
N CYS A 60 6.71 4.75 8.91
CA CYS A 60 7.43 6.02 8.78
C CYS A 60 8.47 5.96 7.65
N TYR A 61 9.24 4.88 7.56
CA TYR A 61 10.19 4.67 6.47
C TYR A 61 9.51 4.74 5.10
N PHE A 62 8.42 4.00 4.87
CA PHE A 62 7.72 4.03 3.58
C PHE A 62 7.07 5.38 3.30
N LEU A 63 6.56 6.08 4.32
CA LEU A 63 6.04 7.45 4.18
C LEU A 63 7.12 8.43 3.71
N PHE A 64 8.33 8.35 4.28
CA PHE A 64 9.45 9.17 3.82
C PHE A 64 9.88 8.85 2.40
N ILE A 65 9.87 7.56 2.02
CA ILE A 65 10.16 7.15 0.64
C ILE A 65 9.10 7.70 -0.32
N SER A 66 7.80 7.53 -0.02
CA SER A 66 6.71 8.05 -0.86
C SER A 66 6.77 9.57 -1.00
N PHE A 67 7.01 10.29 0.10
CA PHE A 67 7.20 11.74 0.07
C PHE A 67 8.42 12.14 -0.76
N GLY A 68 9.54 11.44 -0.61
CA GLY A 68 10.75 11.69 -1.39
C GLY A 68 10.53 11.50 -2.89
N ILE A 69 9.82 10.44 -3.29
CA ILE A 69 9.47 10.18 -4.69
C ILE A 69 8.66 11.35 -5.26
N ASP A 70 7.63 11.80 -4.53
CA ASP A 70 6.79 12.92 -4.99
C ASP A 70 7.55 14.24 -5.05
N PHE A 71 8.53 14.44 -4.16
CA PHE A 71 9.38 15.63 -4.15
C PHE A 71 10.32 15.67 -5.36
N PHE A 72 10.95 14.55 -5.71
CA PHE A 72 11.88 14.47 -6.85
C PHE A 72 11.17 14.30 -8.20
N SER A 73 9.94 13.82 -8.18
CA SER A 73 9.17 13.51 -9.38
C SER A 73 7.69 13.84 -9.18
N PRO A 74 7.35 15.13 -9.05
CA PRO A 74 5.97 15.54 -8.90
C PRO A 74 5.13 15.12 -10.12
N PRO A 75 3.82 14.89 -9.95
CA PRO A 75 2.93 14.61 -11.06
C PRO A 75 3.02 15.72 -12.13
N THR A 76 3.13 15.33 -13.39
CA THR A 76 3.41 16.25 -14.52
C THR A 76 2.41 17.39 -14.67
N GLU A 77 1.14 17.16 -14.33
CA GLU A 77 0.08 18.17 -14.44
C GLU A 77 0.13 19.21 -13.31
N LEU A 78 0.78 18.87 -12.20
CA LEU A 78 0.62 19.57 -10.93
C LEU A 78 1.94 20.18 -10.45
N GLY A 79 3.08 19.60 -10.83
CA GLY A 79 4.38 20.07 -10.39
C GLY A 79 4.48 20.15 -8.86
N ASN A 80 5.27 21.10 -8.36
CA ASN A 80 5.54 21.21 -6.92
C ASN A 80 4.32 21.64 -6.08
N THR A 81 3.27 22.21 -6.67
CA THR A 81 2.07 22.65 -5.92
C THR A 81 1.25 21.47 -5.38
N TYR A 82 1.47 20.26 -5.92
CA TYR A 82 0.89 19.03 -5.41
C TYR A 82 1.37 18.68 -4.00
N LEU A 83 2.65 18.89 -3.71
CA LEU A 83 3.26 18.54 -2.43
C LEU A 83 2.98 19.60 -1.37
N PHE A 84 2.98 20.87 -1.77
CA PHE A 84 2.82 22.03 -0.89
C PHE A 84 1.34 22.47 -0.79
N ASN A 85 0.43 21.51 -0.54
CA ASN A 85 -0.94 21.82 -0.15
C ASN A 85 -1.36 20.99 1.07
N LEU A 86 -2.31 21.51 1.84
CA LEU A 86 -2.79 20.86 3.06
C LEU A 86 -3.61 19.59 2.75
N GLY A 87 -4.15 19.48 1.54
CA GLY A 87 -4.81 18.29 1.00
C GLY A 87 -3.90 17.05 0.97
N TYR A 88 -2.61 17.24 0.73
CA TYR A 88 -1.62 16.16 0.70
C TYR A 88 -1.48 15.43 2.06
N ILE A 89 -1.78 16.11 3.18
CA ILE A 89 -1.83 15.46 4.52
C ILE A 89 -2.86 14.33 4.55
N GLY A 90 -3.96 14.45 3.79
CA GLY A 90 -4.96 13.38 3.65
C GLY A 90 -4.36 12.08 3.15
N LEU A 91 -3.36 12.15 2.28
CA LEU A 91 -2.65 10.99 1.75
C LEU A 91 -1.92 10.23 2.87
N PHE A 92 -1.20 10.94 3.73
CA PHE A 92 -0.53 10.34 4.90
C PHE A 92 -1.52 9.70 5.87
N ILE A 93 -2.66 10.35 6.13
CA ILE A 93 -3.71 9.79 7.00
C ILE A 93 -4.28 8.50 6.39
N SER A 94 -4.54 8.49 5.08
CA SER A 94 -4.98 7.28 4.38
C SER A 94 -3.95 6.15 4.43
N TYR A 95 -2.64 6.44 4.29
CA TYR A 95 -1.59 5.44 4.44
C TYR A 95 -1.50 4.89 5.87
N PHE A 96 -1.64 5.75 6.87
CA PHE A 96 -1.72 5.32 8.26
C PHE A 96 -2.91 4.39 8.49
N MET A 97 -4.09 4.74 7.96
CA MET A 97 -5.29 3.90 8.04
C MET A 97 -5.09 2.55 7.34
N SER A 98 -4.47 2.56 6.15
CA SER A 98 -4.12 1.35 5.41
C SER A 98 -3.24 0.41 6.22
N TRP A 99 -2.17 0.96 6.81
CA TRP A 99 -1.26 0.20 7.66
C TRP A 99 -1.97 -0.36 8.90
N PHE A 100 -2.75 0.47 9.59
CA PHE A 100 -3.48 0.09 10.79
C PHE A 100 -4.45 -1.07 10.52
N LEU A 101 -5.23 -1.00 9.45
CA LEU A 101 -6.14 -2.08 9.06
C LEU A 101 -5.38 -3.35 8.67
N GLY A 102 -4.25 -3.20 7.97
CA GLY A 102 -3.36 -4.31 7.62
C GLY A 102 -2.84 -5.06 8.85
N ARG A 103 -2.49 -4.35 9.93
CA ARG A 103 -2.07 -4.96 11.21
C ARG A 103 -3.14 -5.85 11.84
N GLY A 104 -4.41 -5.57 11.55
CA GLY A 104 -5.56 -6.37 11.97
C GLY A 104 -5.60 -7.76 11.33
N LEU A 105 -4.76 -8.04 10.34
CA LEU A 105 -4.61 -9.34 9.69
C LEU A 105 -3.36 -10.06 10.20
N ASN A 106 -3.51 -11.36 10.46
CA ASN A 106 -2.38 -12.24 10.71
C ASN A 106 -2.13 -13.04 9.43
N PRO A 107 -0.93 -12.96 8.82
CA PRO A 107 -0.65 -13.65 7.56
C PRO A 107 -0.88 -15.16 7.64
N LEU A 108 -0.67 -15.77 8.81
CA LEU A 108 -0.90 -17.20 9.04
C LEU A 108 -2.39 -17.56 9.18
N SER A 109 -3.25 -16.60 9.53
CA SER A 109 -4.70 -16.80 9.73
C SER A 109 -5.56 -16.37 8.52
N ILE A 110 -4.95 -16.05 7.38
CA ILE A 110 -5.64 -15.63 6.13
C ILE A 110 -6.50 -16.75 5.51
N PHE A 111 -6.60 -17.91 6.15
CA PHE A 111 -7.64 -18.89 5.83
C PHE A 111 -9.06 -18.34 6.00
N SER A 112 -9.27 -17.29 6.80
CA SER A 112 -10.51 -16.54 6.75
C SER A 112 -10.49 -15.53 5.60
N LEU A 113 -10.76 -16.00 4.36
CA LEU A 113 -11.02 -15.14 3.20
C LEU A 113 -12.01 -14.02 3.56
N LYS A 114 -13.02 -14.36 4.37
CA LYS A 114 -14.00 -13.42 4.92
C LYS A 114 -13.35 -12.23 5.65
N ARG A 115 -12.38 -12.48 6.54
CA ARG A 115 -11.69 -11.40 7.29
C ARG A 115 -10.81 -10.54 6.38
N PHE A 116 -10.13 -11.17 5.42
CA PHE A 116 -9.33 -10.46 4.42
C PHE A 116 -10.21 -9.53 3.57
N LEU A 117 -11.31 -10.05 3.02
CA LEU A 117 -12.26 -9.26 2.23
C LEU A 117 -12.89 -8.15 3.08
N TRP A 118 -13.28 -8.43 4.33
CA TRP A 118 -13.89 -7.43 5.21
C TRP A 118 -12.94 -6.26 5.49
N LEU A 119 -11.72 -6.54 5.96
CA LEU A 119 -10.74 -5.49 6.25
C LEU A 119 -10.23 -4.81 4.97
N GLY A 120 -10.10 -5.57 3.88
CA GLY A 120 -9.76 -5.04 2.56
C GLY A 120 -10.78 -4.04 2.03
N SER A 121 -12.07 -4.34 2.13
CA SER A 121 -13.14 -3.41 1.74
C SER A 121 -13.12 -2.14 2.58
N ILE A 122 -12.96 -2.27 3.91
CA ILE A 122 -12.83 -1.10 4.79
C ILE A 122 -11.60 -0.27 4.41
N PHE A 123 -10.48 -0.92 4.12
CA PHE A 123 -9.24 -0.26 3.68
C PHE A 123 -9.45 0.55 2.40
N ILE A 124 -10.04 -0.04 1.36
CA ILE A 124 -10.26 0.64 0.08
C ILE A 124 -11.18 1.86 0.28
N ILE A 125 -12.31 1.68 0.94
CA ILE A 125 -13.31 2.75 1.12
C ILE A 125 -12.75 3.88 1.98
N SER A 126 -12.13 3.55 3.13
CA SER A 126 -11.60 4.57 4.05
C SER A 126 -10.45 5.35 3.44
N SER A 127 -9.49 4.67 2.78
CA SER A 127 -8.35 5.32 2.15
C SER A 127 -8.79 6.25 1.01
N TYR A 128 -9.79 5.82 0.24
CA TYR A 128 -10.38 6.63 -0.83
C TYR A 128 -11.05 7.89 -0.28
N LEU A 129 -11.96 7.73 0.68
CA LEU A 129 -12.71 8.85 1.23
C LEU A 129 -11.79 9.85 1.92
N ILE A 130 -10.86 9.40 2.76
CA ILE A 130 -9.95 10.28 3.48
C ILE A 130 -9.08 11.06 2.48
N SER A 131 -8.43 10.39 1.54
CA SER A 131 -7.52 11.07 0.60
C SER A 131 -8.27 12.05 -0.31
N THR A 132 -9.42 11.63 -0.84
CA THR A 132 -10.17 12.42 -1.82
C THR A 132 -10.90 13.60 -1.18
N ILE A 133 -11.53 13.41 -0.02
CA ILE A 133 -12.23 14.48 0.69
C ILE A 133 -11.24 15.49 1.25
N THR A 134 -10.14 15.03 1.84
CA THR A 134 -9.12 15.95 2.35
C THR A 134 -8.49 16.75 1.21
N PHE A 135 -8.22 16.12 0.07
CA PHE A 135 -7.74 16.86 -1.10
C PHE A 135 -8.79 17.87 -1.60
N TYR A 136 -10.06 17.48 -1.71
CA TYR A 136 -11.12 18.37 -2.19
C TYR A 136 -11.24 19.65 -1.33
N TYR A 137 -11.26 19.52 0.00
CA TYR A 137 -11.45 20.69 0.88
C TYR A 137 -10.18 21.46 1.17
N PHE A 138 -9.00 20.81 1.18
CA PHE A 138 -7.78 21.41 1.72
C PHE A 138 -6.64 21.55 0.69
N SER A 139 -6.83 21.15 -0.57
CA SER A 139 -5.84 21.40 -1.64
C SER A 139 -5.70 22.88 -1.98
N GLY A 140 -6.74 23.69 -1.72
CA GLY A 140 -6.78 25.11 -2.12
C GLY A 140 -7.01 25.31 -3.63
N TRP A 141 -7.39 24.25 -4.36
CA TRP A 141 -7.62 24.33 -5.80
C TRP A 141 -9.07 24.68 -6.12
N GLU A 142 -9.26 25.41 -7.22
CA GLU A 142 -10.59 25.69 -7.75
C GLU A 142 -11.19 24.44 -8.39
N ILE A 143 -11.81 23.60 -7.57
CA ILE A 143 -12.51 22.41 -8.03
C ILE A 143 -13.93 22.79 -8.42
N GLN A 144 -14.23 22.69 -9.72
CA GLN A 144 -15.57 22.93 -10.23
C GLN A 144 -16.49 21.75 -9.92
N GLY A 145 -17.61 22.03 -9.24
CA GLY A 145 -18.62 21.04 -8.87
C GLY A 145 -18.58 20.64 -7.39
N GLY A 146 -19.61 19.92 -6.93
CA GLY A 146 -19.69 19.47 -5.54
C GLY A 146 -18.77 18.29 -5.21
N ALA A 147 -18.51 18.09 -3.91
CA ALA A 147 -17.66 16.99 -3.41
C ALA A 147 -18.12 15.60 -3.89
N THR A 148 -19.42 15.39 -4.09
CA THR A 148 -19.97 14.13 -4.61
C THR A 148 -19.56 13.87 -6.06
N ASN A 149 -19.54 14.90 -6.91
CA ASN A 149 -19.11 14.77 -8.30
C ASN A 149 -17.60 14.51 -8.37
N PHE A 150 -16.83 15.16 -7.50
CA PHE A 150 -15.39 14.91 -7.37
C PHE A 150 -15.12 13.46 -6.92
N LEU A 151 -15.86 12.96 -5.93
CA LEU A 151 -15.82 11.55 -5.51
C LEU A 151 -16.28 10.59 -6.61
N ALA A 152 -17.27 10.93 -7.44
CA ALA A 152 -17.69 10.04 -8.52
C ALA A 152 -16.59 9.93 -9.61
N LYS A 153 -15.91 11.04 -9.90
CA LYS A 153 -14.89 11.13 -10.96
C LYS A 153 -13.72 10.15 -10.75
N TYR A 154 -13.20 10.04 -9.53
CA TYR A 154 -11.99 9.25 -9.25
C TYR A 154 -12.27 7.86 -8.66
N TYR A 155 -13.54 7.55 -8.37
CA TYR A 155 -13.89 6.31 -7.68
C TYR A 155 -13.52 5.06 -8.48
N GLN A 156 -13.87 5.02 -9.78
CA GLN A 156 -13.68 3.83 -10.59
C GLN A 156 -12.19 3.48 -10.76
N GLU A 157 -11.37 4.47 -11.09
CA GLU A 157 -9.93 4.29 -11.24
C GLU A 157 -9.28 3.81 -9.94
N PHE A 158 -9.54 4.53 -8.83
CA PHE A 158 -9.01 4.17 -7.53
C PHE A 158 -9.44 2.76 -7.11
N PHE A 159 -10.72 2.43 -7.28
CA PHE A 159 -11.28 1.16 -6.85
C PHE A 159 -10.70 -0.01 -7.64
N ILE A 160 -10.68 0.07 -8.98
CA ILE A 160 -10.17 -1.01 -9.85
C ILE A 160 -8.70 -1.30 -9.53
N VAL A 161 -7.87 -0.27 -9.43
CA VAL A 161 -6.43 -0.41 -9.15
C VAL A 161 -6.21 -1.09 -7.81
N ASN A 162 -6.86 -0.60 -6.74
CA ASN A 162 -6.65 -1.13 -5.41
C ASN A 162 -7.24 -2.53 -5.22
N VAL A 163 -8.37 -2.85 -5.85
CA VAL A 163 -8.93 -4.22 -5.85
C VAL A 163 -7.99 -5.18 -6.59
N ALA A 164 -7.45 -4.78 -7.75
CA ALA A 164 -6.53 -5.61 -8.51
C ALA A 164 -5.26 -5.94 -7.71
N TYR A 165 -4.61 -4.93 -7.13
CA TYR A 165 -3.42 -5.15 -6.29
C TYR A 165 -3.74 -5.95 -5.02
N LEU A 166 -4.90 -5.74 -4.38
CA LEU A 166 -5.31 -6.51 -3.21
C LEU A 166 -5.55 -7.99 -3.56
N ALA A 167 -6.11 -8.27 -4.74
CA ALA A 167 -6.27 -9.63 -5.25
C ALA A 167 -4.92 -10.29 -5.53
N ILE A 168 -3.99 -9.58 -6.18
CA ILE A 168 -2.60 -10.05 -6.40
C ILE A 168 -1.92 -10.37 -5.07
N LEU A 169 -2.06 -9.50 -4.07
CA LEU A 169 -1.52 -9.71 -2.72
C LEU A 169 -2.10 -11.00 -2.10
N PHE A 170 -3.41 -11.19 -2.17
CA PHE A 170 -4.07 -12.38 -1.65
C PHE A 170 -3.59 -13.66 -2.31
N VAL A 171 -3.53 -13.69 -3.64
CA VAL A 171 -3.07 -14.85 -4.41
C VAL A 171 -1.61 -15.15 -4.09
N SER A 172 -0.76 -14.13 -4.03
CA SER A 172 0.67 -14.27 -3.67
C SER A 172 0.83 -14.93 -2.30
N ILE A 173 0.09 -14.47 -1.29
CA ILE A 173 0.12 -15.05 0.05
C ILE A 173 -0.30 -16.52 0.02
N LYS A 174 -1.41 -16.84 -0.66
CA LYS A 174 -1.90 -18.22 -0.77
C LYS A 174 -0.89 -19.12 -1.47
N PHE A 175 -0.27 -18.64 -2.54
CA PHE A 175 0.75 -19.36 -3.27
C PHE A 175 1.96 -19.69 -2.38
N PHE A 176 2.51 -18.71 -1.66
CA PHE A 176 3.62 -18.91 -0.74
C PHE A 176 3.28 -19.88 0.41
N GLN A 177 2.07 -19.80 0.96
CA GLN A 177 1.61 -20.74 1.99
C GLN A 177 1.56 -22.19 1.49
N VAL A 178 1.07 -22.40 0.26
CA VAL A 178 1.03 -23.73 -0.36
C VAL A 178 2.44 -24.27 -0.58
N LEU A 179 3.38 -23.43 -1.05
CA LEU A 179 4.77 -23.83 -1.23
C LEU A 179 5.45 -24.21 0.09
N LEU A 180 5.26 -23.42 1.15
CA LEU A 180 5.81 -23.72 2.47
C LEU A 180 5.25 -25.02 3.05
N LYS A 181 3.94 -25.28 2.86
CA LYS A 181 3.32 -26.55 3.29
C LYS A 181 3.93 -27.75 2.57
N ARG A 182 4.18 -27.67 1.26
CA ARG A 182 4.80 -28.77 0.48
C ARG A 182 6.24 -29.06 0.94
N LYS A 183 7.03 -28.03 1.21
CA LYS A 183 8.43 -28.18 1.65
C LYS A 183 8.53 -28.88 3.02
N ASN A 184 7.59 -28.61 3.92
CA ASN A 184 7.54 -29.28 5.22
C ASN A 184 7.08 -30.75 5.14
N VAL A 185 6.35 -31.15 4.09
CA VAL A 185 5.92 -32.56 3.91
C VAL A 185 7.07 -33.42 3.37
N HIS A 186 7.92 -32.90 2.48
CA HIS A 186 9.08 -33.62 1.94
C HIS A 186 10.35 -33.56 2.82
N GLY A 187 10.32 -32.88 3.97
CA GLY A 187 11.45 -32.84 4.92
C GLY A 187 11.44 -33.97 5.96
N TYR A 188 10.46 -34.88 5.89
CA TYR A 188 10.29 -36.02 6.82
C TYR A 188 10.45 -37.39 6.13
N GLU A 189 10.89 -37.41 4.87
CA GLU A 189 11.34 -38.61 4.15
C GLU A 189 12.88 -38.60 4.05
#